data_AF-A0A1B7LJV5-F1
#
_entry.id   AF-A0A1B7LJV5-F1
#
_cell.length_a   1.000
_cell.length_b   1.000
_cell.length_c   1.000
_cell.angle_alpha   90.00
_cell.angle_beta   90.00
_cell.angle_gamma   90.00
#
_symmetry.space_group_name_H-M   'P 1'
#
loop_
_entity.id
_entity.type
_entity.pdbx_description
1 polymer ?
#
loop_
_entity_poly.entity_id
_entity_poly.type
_entity_poly.pdbx_seq_one_letter_code
_entity_poly.pdbx_strand_id
1 'polypeptide(L)'
;MKKDFTMYMKYDRDLIENEIECVGECKTKEILEEVYRSLEEKGYKPINQLVGYLISGDPTYITNYNGARALISKLERDEILEEVLKTYLKK
;
A
#
# COMPACT_ATOMS: atom_id res chain seq x y z
N MET A 1 33.14 -24.81 2.34
CA MET A 1 33.30 -23.37 2.04
C MET A 1 32.98 -22.59 3.30
N LYS A 2 33.91 -21.76 3.80
CA LYS A 2 33.61 -20.82 4.89
C LYS A 2 32.92 -19.61 4.27
N LYS A 3 31.75 -19.22 4.78
CA LYS A 3 31.09 -17.97 4.39
C LYS A 3 32.03 -16.81 4.74
N ASP A 4 32.33 -15.94 3.78
CA ASP A 4 33.18 -14.77 4.03
C ASP A 4 32.38 -13.65 4.69
N PHE A 5 33.10 -12.69 5.30
CA PHE A 5 32.52 -11.57 6.02
C PHE A 5 31.56 -10.74 5.12
N THR A 6 31.86 -10.64 3.83
CA THR A 6 31.01 -9.99 2.84
C THR A 6 29.67 -10.69 2.63
N MET A 7 29.62 -12.02 2.71
CA MET A 7 28.39 -12.79 2.57
C MET A 7 27.44 -12.60 3.76
N TYR A 8 27.97 -12.48 4.98
CA TYR A 8 27.17 -12.18 6.17
C TYR A 8 26.55 -10.78 6.10
N MET A 9 27.35 -9.77 5.75
CA MET A 9 26.85 -8.39 5.63
C MET A 9 25.77 -8.22 4.55
N LYS A 10 25.86 -8.96 3.43
CA LYS A 10 24.79 -8.98 2.43
C LYS A 10 23.51 -9.62 2.98
N TYR A 11 23.63 -10.75 3.65
CA TYR A 11 22.49 -11.47 4.23
C TYR A 11 21.74 -10.61 5.27
N ASP A 12 22.46 -9.91 6.15
CA ASP A 12 21.84 -9.02 7.13
C ASP A 12 21.11 -7.84 6.46
N ARG A 13 21.69 -7.27 5.40
CA ARG A 13 21.04 -6.21 4.61
C ARG A 13 19.80 -6.72 3.88
N ASP A 14 19.87 -7.87 3.22
CA ASP A 14 18.72 -8.46 2.53
C ASP A 14 17.58 -8.76 3.50
N LEU A 15 17.88 -9.24 4.72
CA LEU A 15 16.89 -9.44 5.79
C LEU A 15 16.20 -8.13 6.20
N ILE A 16 16.98 -7.07 6.43
CA ILE A 16 16.46 -5.75 6.78
C ILE A 16 15.59 -5.19 5.65
N GLU A 17 16.02 -5.33 4.39
CA GLU A 17 15.25 -4.89 3.22
C GLU A 17 13.90 -5.63 3.15
N ASN A 18 13.87 -6.95 3.36
CA ASN A 18 12.63 -7.73 3.41
C ASN A 18 11.71 -7.34 4.60
N GLU A 19 12.28 -7.05 5.78
CA GLU A 19 11.49 -6.58 6.92
C GLU A 19 10.88 -5.19 6.67
N ILE A 20 11.62 -4.29 6.01
CA ILE A 20 11.11 -2.96 5.65
C ILE A 20 9.99 -3.09 4.61
N GLU A 21 10.17 -3.95 3.60
CA GLU A 21 9.18 -4.19 2.57
C GLU A 21 7.87 -4.71 3.19
N CYS A 22 7.90 -5.75 4.03
CA CYS A 22 6.69 -6.32 4.64
C CYS A 22 5.93 -5.32 5.54
N VAL A 23 6.66 -4.42 6.23
CA VAL A 23 6.05 -3.36 7.05
C VAL A 23 5.35 -2.33 6.16
N GLY A 24 5.92 -2.01 4.99
CA GLY A 24 5.30 -1.16 3.98
C GLY A 24 3.99 -1.76 3.44
N GLU A 25 4.02 -3.03 3.03
CA GLU A 25 2.86 -3.76 2.51
C GLU A 25 1.69 -3.79 3.52
N CYS A 26 1.98 -4.11 4.79
CA CYS A 26 0.99 -4.08 5.87
C CYS A 26 0.33 -2.71 6.02
N LYS A 27 1.14 -1.65 5.99
CA LYS A 27 0.65 -0.27 6.17
C LYS A 27 -0.22 0.20 5.00
N THR A 28 0.15 -0.15 3.76
CA THR A 28 -0.64 0.17 2.56
C THR A 28 -2.00 -0.49 2.61
N LYS A 29 -2.04 -1.77 2.96
CA LYS A 29 -3.28 -2.52 3.13
C LYS A 29 -4.21 -1.90 4.19
N GLU A 30 -3.68 -1.59 5.37
CA GLU A 30 -4.46 -0.99 6.47
C GLU A 30 -5.12 0.34 6.06
N ILE A 31 -4.36 1.19 5.36
CA ILE A 31 -4.88 2.48 4.86
C ILE A 31 -5.98 2.25 3.83
N LEU A 32 -5.78 1.33 2.88
CA LEU A 32 -6.78 1.02 1.85
C LEU A 32 -8.07 0.46 2.47
N GLU A 33 -7.97 -0.39 3.49
CA GLU A 33 -9.13 -0.90 4.23
C GLU A 33 -9.91 0.20 4.95
N GLU A 34 -9.21 1.16 5.58
CA GLU A 34 -9.86 2.29 6.25
C GLU A 34 -10.56 3.22 5.25
N VAL A 35 -9.93 3.48 4.11
CA VAL A 35 -10.53 4.26 3.02
C VAL A 35 -11.74 3.55 2.43
N TYR A 36 -11.64 2.23 2.24
CA TYR A 36 -12.75 1.40 1.76
C TYR A 36 -13.96 1.51 2.70
N ARG A 37 -13.76 1.29 4.01
CA ARG A 37 -14.81 1.43 5.04
C ARG A 37 -15.44 2.81 5.02
N SER A 38 -14.61 3.85 4.95
CA SER A 38 -15.07 5.24 4.91
C SER A 38 -15.95 5.55 3.70
N LEU A 39 -15.64 4.97 2.53
CA LEU A 39 -16.44 5.09 1.32
C LEU A 39 -17.76 4.33 1.44
N GLU A 40 -17.74 3.13 2.01
CA GLU A 40 -18.91 2.28 2.21
C GLU A 40 -19.91 2.90 3.20
N GLU A 41 -19.43 3.42 4.33
CA GLU A 41 -20.26 4.12 5.34
C GLU A 41 -20.95 5.36 4.78
N LYS A 42 -20.35 6.02 3.79
CA LYS A 42 -20.95 7.17 3.10
C LYS A 42 -21.85 6.79 1.92
N GLY A 43 -22.00 5.49 1.64
CA GLY A 43 -22.84 4.99 0.55
C GLY A 43 -22.25 5.19 -0.84
N TYR A 44 -20.94 5.40 -0.95
CA TYR A 44 -20.25 5.36 -2.23
C TYR A 44 -20.00 3.91 -2.67
N LYS A 45 -19.57 3.73 -3.93
CA LYS A 45 -19.08 2.44 -4.45
C LYS A 45 -17.56 2.40 -4.27
N PRO A 46 -17.01 1.77 -3.22
CA PRO A 46 -15.61 1.98 -2.85
C PRO A 46 -14.63 1.56 -3.94
N ILE A 47 -14.86 0.41 -4.58
CA ILE A 47 -14.02 -0.08 -5.68
C ILE A 47 -13.97 0.92 -6.85
N ASN A 48 -15.11 1.42 -7.30
CA ASN A 48 -15.16 2.39 -8.42
C ASN A 48 -14.44 3.69 -8.07
N GLN A 49 -14.57 4.16 -6.83
CA GLN A 49 -13.93 5.38 -6.36
C GLN A 49 -12.41 5.21 -6.26
N LEU A 50 -11.94 4.09 -5.71
CA LEU A 50 -10.51 3.77 -5.64
C LEU A 50 -9.91 3.63 -7.04
N VAL A 51 -10.58 2.94 -7.97
CA VAL A 51 -10.14 2.85 -9.37
C VAL A 51 -10.09 4.24 -10.02
N GLY A 52 -11.12 5.07 -9.82
CA GLY A 52 -11.15 6.44 -10.31
C GLY A 52 -9.98 7.29 -9.79
N TYR A 53 -9.71 7.18 -8.49
CA TYR A 53 -8.57 7.84 -7.84
C TYR A 53 -7.22 7.35 -8.40
N LEU A 54 -7.03 6.04 -8.55
CA LEU A 54 -5.76 5.48 -9.04
C LEU A 54 -5.46 5.94 -10.48
N ILE A 55 -6.47 5.93 -11.36
CA ILE A 55 -6.31 6.35 -12.76
C ILE A 55 -6.10 7.86 -12.89
N SER A 56 -6.92 8.66 -12.21
CA SER A 56 -6.94 10.13 -12.39
C SER A 56 -5.96 10.88 -11.49
N GLY A 57 -5.70 10.36 -10.29
CA GLY A 57 -5.04 11.06 -9.20
C GLY A 57 -5.90 12.12 -8.52
N ASP A 58 -7.17 12.27 -8.90
CA ASP A 58 -8.04 13.29 -8.33
C ASP A 58 -8.56 12.85 -6.94
N PRO A 59 -8.20 13.55 -5.85
CA PRO A 59 -8.65 13.21 -4.51
C PRO A 59 -10.17 13.37 -4.31
N THR A 60 -10.92 13.98 -5.23
CA THR A 60 -12.37 14.13 -5.14
C THR A 60 -13.11 12.78 -5.15
N TYR A 61 -12.53 11.75 -5.75
CA TYR A 61 -13.04 10.38 -5.71
C TYR A 61 -13.07 9.80 -4.28
N ILE A 62 -12.21 10.30 -3.38
CA ILE A 62 -12.13 9.83 -2.01
C ILE A 62 -12.88 10.78 -1.09
N THR A 63 -13.76 10.25 -0.24
CA THR A 63 -14.47 11.03 0.78
C THR A 63 -13.51 11.62 1.81
N ASN A 64 -13.85 12.78 2.38
CA ASN A 64 -13.10 13.33 3.52
C ASN A 64 -13.52 12.73 4.87
N TYR A 65 -14.53 11.87 4.87
CA TYR A 65 -15.01 11.19 6.07
C TYR A 65 -13.90 10.32 6.70
N ASN A 66 -13.84 10.29 8.04
CA ASN A 66 -12.79 9.66 8.84
C ASN A 66 -11.35 10.02 8.43
N GLY A 67 -11.17 11.15 7.74
CA GLY A 67 -9.85 11.54 7.22
C GLY A 67 -9.33 10.65 6.10
N ALA A 68 -10.18 9.84 5.44
CA ALA A 68 -9.77 8.89 4.40
C ALA A 68 -8.93 9.54 3.29
N ARG A 69 -9.30 10.75 2.85
CA ARG A 69 -8.52 11.51 1.86
C ARG A 69 -7.11 11.84 2.37
N ALA A 70 -6.95 12.20 3.63
CA ALA A 70 -5.63 12.47 4.20
C ALA A 70 -4.82 11.18 4.43
N LEU A 71 -5.48 10.05 4.67
CA LEU A 71 -4.81 8.75 4.81
C LEU A 71 -4.25 8.27 3.48
N ILE A 72 -5.07 8.23 2.42
CA ILE A 72 -4.63 7.73 1.11
C ILE A 72 -3.55 8.60 0.47
N SER A 73 -3.55 9.92 0.72
CA SER A 73 -2.50 10.82 0.23
C SER A 73 -1.13 10.61 0.89
N LYS A 74 -1.01 9.76 1.91
CA LYS A 74 0.28 9.36 2.50
C LYS A 74 0.98 8.28 1.69
N LEU A 75 0.28 7.69 0.74
CA LEU A 75 0.77 6.62 -0.13
C LEU A 75 0.96 7.17 -1.54
N GLU A 76 1.99 6.70 -2.22
CA GLU A 76 2.12 6.94 -3.64
C GLU A 76 1.21 5.99 -4.44
N ARG A 77 0.71 6.44 -5.59
CA ARG A 77 -0.29 5.67 -6.36
C ARG A 77 0.30 4.42 -7.00
N ASP A 78 1.55 4.50 -7.41
CA ASP A 78 2.32 3.37 -7.95
C ASP A 78 2.59 2.33 -6.85
N GLU A 79 2.92 2.75 -5.62
CA GLU A 79 3.03 1.85 -4.45
C GLU A 79 1.73 1.08 -4.20
N ILE A 80 0.59 1.78 -4.20
CA ILE A 80 -0.73 1.14 -4.06
C ILE A 80 -0.97 0.11 -5.18
N LEU A 81 -0.67 0.49 -6.43
CA LEU A 81 -0.93 -0.38 -7.58
C LEU A 81 -0.01 -1.60 -7.58
N GLU A 82 1.26 -1.42 -7.24
CA GLU A 82 2.23 -2.50 -7.08
C GLU A 82 1.76 -3.50 -6.03
N GLU A 83 1.36 -3.02 -4.85
CA GLU A 83 0.87 -3.85 -3.75
C GLU A 83 -0.37 -4.67 -4.16
N VAL A 84 -1.32 -4.04 -4.84
CA VAL A 84 -2.51 -4.72 -5.37
C VAL A 84 -2.12 -5.82 -6.37
N LEU A 85 -1.15 -5.57 -7.23
CA LEU A 85 -0.67 -6.56 -8.21
C LEU A 85 0.10 -7.70 -7.55
N LYS A 86 0.99 -7.41 -6.59
CA LYS A 86 1.71 -8.40 -5.77
C LYS A 86 0.71 -9.34 -5.08
N THR A 87 -0.26 -8.76 -4.37
CA THR A 87 -1.34 -9.48 -3.70
C THR A 87 -2.16 -10.34 -4.68
N TYR A 88 -2.56 -9.78 -5.84
CA TYR A 88 -3.38 -10.49 -6.82
C TYR A 88 -2.63 -11.66 -7.48
N LEU A 89 -1.34 -11.46 -7.80
CA LEU A 89 -0.49 -12.45 -8.45
C LEU A 89 0.18 -13.41 -7.46
N LYS A 90 0.00 -13.21 -6.15
CA LYS A 90 0.68 -13.93 -5.06
C LYS A 90 2.19 -13.90 -5.22
N LYS A 91 2.73 -12.69 -5.41
CA LYS A 91 4.15 -12.40 -5.59
C LYS A 91 4.67 -11.51 -4.48
#